data_AF-A0A9Q1H0J8-F1
#
_entry.id   AF-A0A9Q1H0J8-F1
#
_cell.length_a   1.000
_cell.length_b   1.000
_cell.length_c   1.000
_cell.angle_alpha   90.00
_cell.angle_beta   90.00
_cell.angle_gamma   90.00
#
_symmetry.space_group_name_H-M   'P 1'
#
loop_
_entity.id
_entity.type
_entity.pdbx_description
1 polymer ?
#
loop_
_entity_poly.entity_id
_entity_poly.type
_entity_poly.pdbx_seq_one_letter_code
_entity_poly.pdbx_strand_id
1 'polypeptide(L)'
;MPFNLDKFVASPSVEELDSLKKSEIIKVAKHYGIEFQPLMRKDEIKRYVLEYLVDESVLPKPTDNTFELKRLEIEMNKEIRLKEMEREREREEREMQREKEEREERERREEKAREHEYPKIGLDTGGFDVSKHVKFVPKFQEDNVEKFFNHFEKLGEQLKWPKDKWSILIQSNFTGKTQEVYSALSIEDSMDYDKVKKAILQAYELVPEAYRQKFRKYRKADTQTYVEFAYQKERHFDRWCASKKVSTFDTLRQLMLVEEFKRCVNDDIKTHLEENKADNLKEVANLADQYALTHKFGKVGQTQNKGQFSRPNKKYGNSSGTTSNSGSQSGSISPTNSGKKQPDSSRQKND
;
A
#
# COMPACT_ATOMS: atom_id res chain seq x y z
N MET A 1 20.84 -93.34 10.34
CA MET A 1 21.03 -94.58 11.12
C MET A 1 19.96 -95.57 10.70
N PRO A 2 20.21 -96.90 10.72
CA PRO A 2 19.16 -97.88 10.45
C PRO A 2 18.10 -97.81 11.55
N PHE A 3 16.83 -97.75 11.17
CA PHE A 3 15.71 -97.78 12.12
C PHE A 3 15.76 -99.03 12.99
N ASN A 4 15.62 -98.85 14.30
CA ASN A 4 15.58 -99.95 15.27
C ASN A 4 14.20 -99.99 15.92
N LEU A 5 13.45 -101.07 15.64
CA LEU A 5 12.08 -101.24 16.08
C LEU A 5 11.97 -101.31 17.61
N ASP A 6 12.89 -101.99 18.29
CA ASP A 6 12.85 -102.18 19.75
C ASP A 6 13.09 -100.84 20.48
N LYS A 7 13.94 -99.97 19.91
CA LYS A 7 14.15 -98.62 20.45
C LYS A 7 12.92 -97.73 20.29
N PHE A 8 12.24 -97.83 19.15
CA PHE A 8 11.01 -97.06 18.90
C PHE A 8 9.86 -97.53 19.80
N VAL A 9 9.71 -98.84 20.02
CA VAL A 9 8.69 -99.39 20.93
C VAL A 9 8.97 -98.98 22.39
N ALA A 10 10.24 -98.88 22.79
CA ALA A 10 10.62 -98.46 24.14
C ALA A 10 10.41 -96.96 24.41
N SER A 11 10.49 -96.10 23.38
CA SER A 11 10.19 -94.67 23.49
C SER A 11 9.52 -94.15 22.21
N PRO A 12 8.20 -94.35 22.06
CA PRO A 12 7.47 -93.94 20.87
C PRO A 12 7.44 -92.41 20.75
N SER A 13 7.86 -91.86 19.61
CA SER A 13 7.79 -90.43 19.31
C SER A 13 7.13 -90.17 17.95
N VAL A 14 6.25 -89.15 17.92
CA VAL A 14 5.58 -88.68 16.69
C VAL A 14 6.62 -88.16 15.68
N GLU A 15 7.67 -87.48 16.14
CA GLU A 15 8.73 -86.95 15.28
C GLU A 15 9.56 -88.07 14.63
N GLU A 16 9.77 -89.16 15.37
CA GLU A 16 10.50 -90.32 14.84
C GLU A 16 9.66 -91.06 13.80
N LEU A 17 8.36 -91.30 14.07
CA LEU A 17 7.41 -91.91 13.11
C LEU A 17 7.28 -91.09 11.82
N ASP A 18 7.35 -89.76 11.92
CA ASP A 18 7.29 -88.83 10.79
C ASP A 18 8.48 -88.96 9.83
N SER A 19 9.64 -89.28 10.37
CA SER A 19 10.90 -89.42 9.63
C SER A 19 11.12 -90.79 8.99
N LEU A 20 10.33 -91.82 9.36
CA LEU A 20 10.52 -93.21 8.90
C LEU A 20 10.18 -93.41 7.41
N LYS A 21 10.81 -94.41 6.79
CA LYS A 21 10.47 -94.86 5.42
C LYS A 21 9.28 -95.80 5.44
N LYS A 22 8.58 -95.92 4.30
CA LYS A 22 7.38 -96.79 4.16
C LYS A 22 7.63 -98.23 4.65
N SER A 23 8.80 -98.79 4.34
CA SER A 23 9.20 -100.14 4.77
C SER A 23 9.39 -100.29 6.29
N GLU A 24 9.75 -99.20 6.97
CA GLU A 24 9.99 -99.18 8.42
C GLU A 24 8.67 -98.98 9.17
N ILE A 25 7.78 -98.10 8.66
CA ILE A 25 6.41 -97.93 9.16
C ILE A 25 5.63 -99.25 9.08
N ILE A 26 5.82 -100.03 8.01
CA ILE A 26 5.23 -101.37 7.88
C ILE A 26 5.73 -102.34 8.96
N LYS A 27 7.01 -102.27 9.35
CA LYS A 27 7.55 -103.11 10.44
C LYS A 27 6.91 -102.75 11.79
N VAL A 28 6.72 -101.45 12.04
CA VAL A 28 5.99 -100.96 13.22
C VAL A 28 4.54 -101.46 13.18
N ALA A 29 3.84 -101.28 12.07
CA ALA A 29 2.45 -101.75 11.90
C ALA A 29 2.30 -103.25 12.19
N LYS A 30 3.21 -104.07 11.67
CA LYS A 30 3.22 -105.53 11.93
C LYS A 30 3.48 -105.88 13.40
N HIS A 31 4.36 -105.15 14.08
CA HIS A 31 4.66 -105.38 15.49
C HIS A 31 3.43 -105.15 16.38
N TYR A 32 2.64 -104.11 16.06
CA TYR A 32 1.40 -103.80 16.76
C TYR A 32 0.17 -104.53 16.19
N GLY A 33 0.35 -105.48 15.26
CA GLY A 33 -0.75 -106.29 14.72
C GLY A 33 -1.73 -105.53 13.81
N ILE A 34 -1.35 -104.38 13.27
CA ILE A 34 -2.21 -103.52 12.45
C ILE A 34 -2.24 -104.06 11.01
N GLU A 35 -3.41 -104.51 10.57
CA GLU A 35 -3.64 -104.92 9.18
C GLU A 35 -3.93 -103.71 8.27
N PHE A 36 -3.33 -103.69 7.08
CA PHE A 36 -3.53 -102.64 6.09
C PHE A 36 -3.50 -103.22 4.68
N GLN A 37 -4.11 -102.53 3.71
CA GLN A 37 -4.16 -102.98 2.32
C GLN A 37 -2.76 -102.85 1.67
N PRO A 38 -2.26 -103.86 0.91
CA PRO A 38 -0.88 -103.91 0.43
C PRO A 38 -0.44 -102.74 -0.48
N LEU A 39 -1.38 -102.02 -1.09
CA LEU A 39 -1.11 -100.90 -2.01
C LEU A 39 -1.20 -99.50 -1.38
N MET A 40 -1.51 -99.37 -0.08
CA MET A 40 -1.72 -98.05 0.54
C MET A 40 -0.46 -97.16 0.51
N ARG A 41 -0.67 -95.84 0.43
CA ARG A 41 0.43 -94.86 0.40
C ARG A 41 1.08 -94.72 1.76
N LYS A 42 2.33 -94.23 1.80
CA LYS A 42 3.10 -94.05 3.05
C LYS A 42 2.30 -93.28 4.10
N ASP A 43 1.70 -92.17 3.70
CA ASP A 43 0.97 -91.27 4.61
C ASP A 43 -0.35 -91.89 5.11
N GLU A 44 -0.98 -92.75 4.32
CA GLU A 44 -2.18 -93.48 4.72
C GLU A 44 -1.84 -94.54 5.78
N ILE A 45 -0.84 -95.38 5.52
CA ILE A 45 -0.36 -96.38 6.50
C ILE A 45 0.11 -95.69 7.78
N LYS A 46 0.83 -94.56 7.64
CA LYS A 46 1.28 -93.75 8.77
C LYS A 46 0.12 -93.22 9.60
N ARG A 47 -0.97 -92.76 8.98
CA ARG A 47 -2.16 -92.30 9.70
C ARG A 47 -2.82 -93.42 10.50
N TYR A 48 -3.02 -94.60 9.90
CA TYR A 48 -3.58 -95.76 10.61
C TYR A 48 -2.71 -96.18 11.80
N VAL A 49 -1.39 -96.22 11.61
CA VAL A 49 -0.45 -96.55 12.69
C VAL A 49 -0.48 -95.48 13.78
N LEU A 50 -0.53 -94.20 13.42
CA LEU A 50 -0.59 -93.08 14.37
C LEU A 50 -1.90 -93.07 15.16
N GLU A 51 -3.03 -93.31 14.50
CA GLU A 51 -4.36 -93.40 15.12
C GLU A 51 -4.40 -94.57 16.12
N TYR A 52 -3.94 -95.76 15.72
CA TYR A 52 -3.88 -96.92 16.62
C TYR A 52 -2.94 -96.69 17.81
N LEU A 53 -1.76 -96.10 17.60
CA LEU A 53 -0.81 -95.82 18.68
C LEU A 53 -1.31 -94.72 19.64
N VAL A 54 -2.14 -93.79 19.16
CA VAL A 54 -2.79 -92.78 20.01
C VAL A 54 -3.96 -93.39 20.80
N ASP A 55 -4.73 -94.31 20.21
CA ASP A 55 -5.85 -94.99 20.86
C ASP A 55 -5.40 -95.99 21.93
N GLU A 56 -4.34 -96.76 21.68
CA GLU A 56 -3.69 -97.64 22.66
C GLU A 56 -2.89 -96.87 23.73
N SER A 57 -3.00 -95.53 23.77
CA SER A 57 -2.31 -94.63 24.71
C SER A 57 -0.77 -94.75 24.69
N VAL A 58 -0.21 -95.25 23.59
CA VAL A 58 1.24 -95.41 23.36
C VAL A 58 1.87 -94.08 22.93
N LEU A 59 1.10 -93.21 22.25
CA LEU A 59 1.47 -91.84 21.92
C LEU A 59 0.47 -90.85 22.55
N PRO A 60 0.93 -89.70 23.07
CA PRO A 60 0.03 -88.68 23.61
C PRO A 60 -0.85 -88.10 22.49
N LYS A 61 -2.15 -87.94 22.76
CA LYS A 61 -3.09 -87.25 21.84
C LYS A 61 -2.51 -85.89 21.46
N PRO A 62 -2.45 -85.52 20.15
CA PRO A 62 -2.05 -84.18 19.76
C PRO A 62 -3.02 -83.19 20.39
N THR A 63 -2.58 -82.43 21.39
CA THR A 63 -3.42 -81.41 22.01
C THR A 63 -3.49 -80.21 21.06
N ASP A 64 -4.72 -79.84 20.67
CA ASP A 64 -5.03 -78.65 19.85
C ASP A 64 -4.26 -77.39 20.30
N ASN A 65 -4.00 -77.30 21.62
CA ASN A 65 -3.20 -76.25 22.24
C ASN A 65 -1.84 -76.03 21.58
N THR A 66 -1.13 -77.05 21.09
CA THR A 66 0.21 -76.86 20.48
C THR A 66 0.16 -76.14 19.13
N PHE A 67 -0.87 -76.38 18.33
CA PHE A 67 -1.08 -75.66 17.08
C PHE A 67 -1.64 -74.25 17.32
N GLU A 68 -2.50 -74.09 18.33
CA GLU A 68 -3.01 -72.78 18.73
C GLU A 68 -1.91 -71.88 19.34
N LEU A 69 -1.05 -72.41 20.22
CA LEU A 69 0.09 -71.67 20.77
C LEU A 69 1.05 -71.22 19.66
N LYS A 70 1.38 -72.08 18.69
CA LYS A 70 2.22 -71.69 17.54
C LYS A 70 1.55 -70.64 16.67
N ARG A 71 0.23 -70.72 16.46
CA ARG A 71 -0.52 -69.69 15.71
C ARG A 71 -0.50 -68.35 16.45
N LEU A 72 -0.72 -68.36 17.76
CA LEU A 72 -0.71 -67.16 18.59
C LEU A 72 0.69 -66.53 18.66
N GLU A 73 1.74 -67.35 18.72
CA GLU A 73 3.13 -66.90 18.70
C GLU A 73 3.53 -66.28 17.34
N ILE A 74 3.06 -66.87 16.24
CA ILE A 74 3.24 -66.28 14.89
C ILE A 74 2.50 -64.94 14.77
N GLU A 75 1.26 -64.84 15.26
CA GLU A 75 0.51 -63.59 15.20
C GLU A 75 1.13 -62.51 16.10
N MET A 76 1.55 -62.87 17.31
CA MET A 76 2.25 -61.96 18.23
C MET A 76 3.57 -61.46 17.64
N ASN A 77 4.38 -62.35 17.03
CA ASN A 77 5.64 -61.96 16.37
C ASN A 77 5.40 -61.06 15.15
N LYS A 78 4.33 -61.31 14.40
CA LYS A 78 3.91 -60.46 13.28
C LYS A 78 3.46 -59.08 13.77
N GLU A 79 2.71 -59.02 14.88
CA GLU A 79 2.26 -57.77 15.47
C GLU A 79 3.42 -56.95 16.06
N ILE A 80 4.37 -57.59 16.74
CA ILE A 80 5.61 -56.95 17.22
C ILE A 80 6.37 -56.35 16.03
N ARG A 81 6.54 -57.12 14.95
CA ARG A 81 7.25 -56.67 13.74
C ARG A 81 6.54 -55.50 13.05
N LEU A 82 5.20 -55.52 12.99
CA LEU A 82 4.42 -54.40 12.46
C LEU A 82 4.58 -53.14 13.31
N LYS A 83 4.53 -53.28 14.64
CA LYS A 83 4.69 -52.17 15.58
C LYS A 83 6.11 -51.60 15.59
N GLU A 84 7.12 -52.43 15.33
CA GLU A 84 8.50 -52.00 15.12
C GLU A 84 8.64 -51.19 13.84
N MET A 85 8.11 -51.68 12.71
CA MET A 85 8.11 -50.94 11.45
C MET A 85 7.33 -49.62 11.55
N GLU A 86 6.22 -49.58 12.29
CA GLU A 86 5.45 -48.36 12.51
C GLU A 86 6.23 -47.35 13.34
N ARG A 87 6.89 -47.79 14.43
CA ARG A 87 7.78 -46.94 15.22
C ARG A 87 9.00 -46.45 14.43
N GLU A 88 9.52 -47.26 13.52
CA GLU A 88 10.61 -46.88 12.62
C GLU A 88 10.16 -45.80 11.63
N ARG A 89 9.02 -46.00 10.95
CA ARG A 89 8.43 -44.98 10.08
C ARG A 89 8.12 -43.68 10.82
N GLU A 90 7.59 -43.75 12.03
CA GLU A 90 7.30 -42.56 12.84
C GLU A 90 8.60 -41.84 13.28
N ARG A 91 9.70 -42.56 13.44
CA ARG A 91 11.02 -41.95 13.69
C ARG A 91 11.56 -41.28 12.43
N GLU A 92 11.49 -41.97 11.30
CA GLU A 92 11.91 -41.45 9.99
C GLU A 92 11.08 -40.22 9.60
N GLU A 93 9.76 -40.23 9.78
CA GLU A 93 8.89 -39.08 9.52
C GLU A 93 9.22 -37.90 10.42
N ARG A 94 9.47 -38.14 11.72
CA ARG A 94 9.92 -37.07 12.62
C ARG A 94 11.30 -36.54 12.26
N GLU A 95 12.20 -37.38 11.76
CA GLU A 95 13.53 -36.98 11.32
C GLU A 95 13.46 -36.16 10.03
N MET A 96 12.70 -36.63 9.04
CA MET A 96 12.40 -35.90 7.81
C MET A 96 11.72 -34.55 8.09
N GLN A 97 10.81 -34.51 9.07
CA GLN A 97 10.15 -33.26 9.46
C GLN A 97 11.15 -32.28 10.10
N ARG A 98 12.04 -32.76 10.98
CA ARG A 98 13.11 -31.92 11.56
C ARG A 98 14.08 -31.43 10.49
N GLU A 99 14.49 -32.29 9.56
CA GLU A 99 15.39 -31.92 8.47
C GLU A 99 14.73 -30.88 7.54
N LYS A 100 13.44 -31.05 7.26
CA LYS A 100 12.65 -30.08 6.49
C LYS A 100 12.54 -28.74 7.22
N GLU A 101 12.25 -28.74 8.52
CA GLU A 101 12.20 -27.52 9.33
C GLU A 101 13.56 -26.83 9.43
N GLU A 102 14.65 -27.56 9.60
CA GLU A 102 16.00 -27.02 9.60
C GLU A 102 16.38 -26.45 8.23
N ARG A 103 15.99 -27.14 7.15
CA ARG A 103 16.19 -26.66 5.78
C ARG A 103 15.37 -25.39 5.51
N GLU A 104 14.10 -25.34 5.92
CA GLU A 104 13.29 -24.13 5.81
C GLU A 104 13.84 -22.99 6.68
N GLU A 105 14.39 -23.27 7.86
CA GLU A 105 15.06 -22.26 8.66
C GLU A 105 16.36 -21.77 8.02
N ARG A 106 17.15 -22.67 7.44
CA ARG A 106 18.37 -22.34 6.69
C ARG A 106 18.03 -21.52 5.45
N GLU A 107 17.01 -21.91 4.68
CA GLU A 107 16.50 -21.16 3.54
C GLU A 107 15.96 -19.79 3.97
N ARG A 108 15.25 -19.66 5.10
CA ARG A 108 14.85 -18.35 5.66
C ARG A 108 16.04 -17.50 6.10
N ARG A 109 17.09 -18.10 6.67
CA ARG A 109 18.32 -17.40 7.04
C ARG A 109 19.12 -16.97 5.81
N GLU A 110 19.20 -17.83 4.79
CA GLU A 110 19.83 -17.55 3.50
C GLU A 110 19.04 -16.52 2.70
N GLU A 111 17.71 -16.54 2.71
CA GLU A 111 16.86 -15.54 2.09
C GLU A 111 17.03 -14.19 2.77
N LYS A 112 17.03 -14.15 4.10
CA LYS A 112 17.41 -12.94 4.86
C LYS A 112 18.84 -12.49 4.54
N ALA A 113 19.79 -13.41 4.38
CA ALA A 113 21.16 -13.07 4.00
C ALA A 113 21.25 -12.55 2.55
N ARG A 114 20.51 -13.14 1.61
CA ARG A 114 20.40 -12.70 0.20
C ARG A 114 19.69 -11.37 0.07
N GLU A 115 18.67 -11.07 0.89
CA GLU A 115 18.13 -9.70 1.02
C GLU A 115 19.22 -8.69 1.41
N HIS A 116 20.26 -9.12 2.12
CA HIS A 116 21.44 -8.32 2.43
C HIS A 116 22.58 -8.44 1.40
N GLU A 117 22.48 -9.34 0.40
CA GLU A 117 23.55 -9.69 -0.55
C GLU A 117 23.13 -9.54 -2.03
N TYR A 118 21.92 -9.05 -2.33
CA TYR A 118 21.68 -8.45 -3.64
C TYR A 118 22.69 -7.31 -3.82
N PRO A 119 23.37 -7.21 -4.97
CA PRO A 119 24.09 -5.99 -5.29
C PRO A 119 23.03 -4.91 -5.39
N LYS A 120 22.85 -4.15 -4.30
CA LYS A 120 22.23 -2.84 -4.36
C LYS A 120 23.02 -2.09 -5.42
N ILE A 121 22.45 -1.98 -6.62
CA ILE A 121 22.63 -0.77 -7.41
C ILE A 121 21.98 0.33 -6.56
N GLY A 122 22.75 0.79 -5.61
CA GLY A 122 22.30 1.55 -4.47
C GLY A 122 23.58 1.86 -3.76
N LEU A 123 24.13 3.01 -4.13
CA LEU A 123 25.18 3.74 -3.44
C LEU A 123 25.39 3.16 -2.04
N ASP A 124 26.56 2.57 -1.84
CA ASP A 124 27.11 2.28 -0.52
C ASP A 124 26.98 3.54 0.35
N THR A 125 26.00 3.52 1.25
CA THR A 125 25.81 4.54 2.28
C THR A 125 25.28 3.82 3.51
N GLY A 126 26.19 3.55 4.44
CA GLY A 126 26.00 2.67 5.59
C GLY A 126 24.72 2.89 6.40
N GLY A 127 24.12 1.78 6.85
CA GLY A 127 23.25 1.68 8.02
C GLY A 127 21.95 2.49 8.08
N PHE A 128 21.66 3.37 7.11
CA PHE A 128 20.54 4.29 7.19
C PHE A 128 19.26 3.69 6.59
N ASP A 129 18.41 3.17 7.47
CA ASP A 129 17.09 2.64 7.12
C ASP A 129 16.09 3.78 6.93
N VAL A 130 15.87 4.19 5.67
CA VAL A 130 14.95 5.26 5.28
C VAL A 130 13.54 5.00 5.83
N SER A 131 13.06 3.75 5.80
CA SER A 131 11.71 3.36 6.22
C SER A 131 11.44 3.61 7.70
N LYS A 132 12.47 3.48 8.56
CA LYS A 132 12.36 3.81 9.99
C LYS A 132 12.33 5.32 10.23
N HIS A 133 13.03 6.09 9.40
CA HIS A 133 13.19 7.54 9.57
C HIS A 133 12.05 8.36 8.94
N VAL A 134 11.36 7.82 7.93
CA VAL A 134 10.16 8.43 7.33
C VAL A 134 9.09 8.81 8.37
N LYS A 135 8.97 8.04 9.47
CA LYS A 135 8.00 8.34 10.56
C LYS A 135 8.32 9.61 11.34
N PHE A 136 9.59 10.02 11.37
CA PHE A 136 10.04 11.27 11.99
C PHE A 136 9.95 12.46 11.01
N VAL A 137 9.67 12.14 9.75
CA VAL A 137 9.00 12.95 8.73
C VAL A 137 8.01 14.00 9.24
N PRO A 138 8.28 15.31 9.38
CA PRO A 138 7.20 16.24 9.70
C PRO A 138 6.10 16.15 8.65
N LYS A 139 4.84 16.30 9.04
CA LYS A 139 3.75 16.34 8.05
C LYS A 139 3.93 17.58 7.18
N PHE A 140 3.87 17.38 5.87
CA PHE A 140 3.92 18.49 4.93
C PHE A 140 2.68 19.36 5.09
N GLN A 141 2.89 20.67 5.19
CA GLN A 141 1.82 21.66 5.25
C GLN A 141 1.98 22.65 4.11
N GLU A 142 1.06 22.60 3.13
CA GLU A 142 1.05 23.52 1.98
C GLU A 142 0.94 25.00 2.39
N ASP A 143 0.41 25.27 3.58
CA ASP A 143 0.32 26.61 4.14
C ASP A 143 1.68 27.19 4.54
N ASN A 144 2.72 26.35 4.57
CA ASN A 144 4.01 26.76 5.10
C ASN A 144 5.19 25.88 4.68
N VAL A 145 5.38 25.80 3.36
CA VAL A 145 6.43 25.02 2.72
C VAL A 145 7.83 25.34 3.27
N GLU A 146 8.16 26.60 3.48
CA GLU A 146 9.46 27.01 4.05
C GLU A 146 9.68 26.49 5.49
N LYS A 147 8.68 26.57 6.37
CA LYS A 147 8.84 26.04 7.74
C LYS A 147 8.95 24.53 7.74
N PHE A 148 8.28 23.84 6.80
CA PHE A 148 8.46 22.40 6.64
C PHE A 148 9.92 22.06 6.31
N PHE A 149 10.50 22.69 5.28
CA PHE A 149 11.90 22.45 4.92
C PHE A 149 12.85 22.80 6.07
N ASN A 150 12.68 23.97 6.71
CA ASN A 150 13.53 24.34 7.86
C ASN A 150 13.41 23.36 9.03
N HIS A 151 12.21 22.79 9.27
CA HIS A 151 12.02 21.81 10.32
C HIS A 151 12.61 20.45 9.95
N PHE A 152 12.43 20.02 8.70
CA PHE A 152 13.04 18.80 8.16
C PHE A 152 14.57 18.87 8.21
N GLU A 153 15.17 19.99 7.80
CA GLU A 153 16.62 20.19 7.82
C GLU A 153 17.19 20.11 9.23
N LYS A 154 16.53 20.77 10.19
CA LYS A 154 16.91 20.67 11.61
C LYS A 154 16.85 19.24 12.13
N LEU A 155 15.82 18.48 11.77
CA LEU A 155 15.71 17.07 12.16
C LEU A 155 16.77 16.21 11.47
N GLY A 156 17.01 16.44 10.18
CA GLY A 156 18.05 15.75 9.42
C GLY A 156 19.43 15.99 10.00
N GLU A 157 19.75 17.22 10.41
CA GLU A 157 21.01 17.54 11.09
C GLU A 157 21.08 16.94 12.49
N GLN A 158 20.02 17.07 13.29
CA GLN A 158 19.97 16.57 14.67
C GLN A 158 20.11 15.03 14.72
N LEU A 159 19.48 14.32 13.78
CA LEU A 159 19.51 12.86 13.68
C LEU A 159 20.64 12.36 12.75
N LYS A 160 21.47 13.26 12.23
CA LYS A 160 22.60 12.97 11.31
C LYS A 160 22.19 12.12 10.10
N TRP A 161 21.07 12.46 9.49
CA TRP A 161 20.59 11.79 8.28
C TRP A 161 21.52 12.07 7.10
N PRO A 162 21.86 11.04 6.31
CA PRO A 162 22.75 11.21 5.17
C PRO A 162 22.01 11.98 4.06
N LYS A 163 22.63 13.07 3.57
CA LYS A 163 21.99 14.06 2.68
C LYS A 163 21.49 13.47 1.36
N ASP A 164 22.14 12.43 0.87
CA ASP A 164 21.75 11.66 -0.31
C ASP A 164 20.40 10.93 -0.14
N LYS A 165 19.96 10.70 1.10
CA LYS A 165 18.65 10.11 1.40
C LYS A 165 17.58 11.15 1.71
N TRP A 166 17.92 12.43 1.82
CA TRP A 166 16.96 13.46 2.20
C TRP A 166 15.81 13.59 1.21
N SER A 167 16.10 13.54 -0.10
CA SER A 167 15.06 13.58 -1.14
C SER A 167 14.05 12.42 -1.02
N ILE A 168 14.56 11.21 -0.75
CA ILE A 168 13.74 10.00 -0.59
C ILE A 168 12.90 10.07 0.71
N LEU A 169 13.40 10.74 1.75
CA LEU A 169 12.65 10.93 2.99
C LEU A 169 11.49 11.92 2.81
N ILE A 170 11.73 13.05 2.13
CA ILE A 170 10.72 14.11 1.97
C ILE A 170 9.63 13.74 0.95
N GLN A 171 9.95 12.99 -0.12
CA GLN A 171 8.96 12.64 -1.15
C GLN A 171 7.74 11.93 -0.56
N SER A 172 7.95 11.12 0.48
CA SER A 172 6.90 10.34 1.15
C SER A 172 5.86 11.22 1.86
N ASN A 173 6.22 12.48 2.15
CA ASN A 173 5.35 13.43 2.82
C ASN A 173 4.74 14.46 1.87
N PHE A 174 5.15 14.50 0.60
CA PHE A 174 4.58 15.43 -0.37
C PHE A 174 3.14 15.09 -0.68
N THR A 175 2.31 16.13 -0.73
CA THR A 175 0.89 16.06 -1.06
C THR A 175 0.53 17.22 -1.97
N GLY A 176 -0.54 17.05 -2.75
CA GLY A 176 -1.12 18.10 -3.59
C GLY A 176 -0.11 18.69 -4.58
N LYS A 177 0.00 20.02 -4.60
CA LYS A 177 0.81 20.74 -5.60
C LYS A 177 2.30 20.40 -5.53
N THR A 178 2.83 20.09 -4.34
CA THR A 178 4.22 19.67 -4.18
C THR A 178 4.52 18.35 -4.89
N GLN A 179 3.57 17.41 -4.83
CA GLN A 179 3.73 16.10 -5.46
C GLN A 179 3.73 16.22 -6.99
N GLU A 180 2.89 17.11 -7.54
CA GLU A 180 2.88 17.43 -8.97
C GLU A 180 4.22 18.01 -9.42
N VAL A 181 4.76 18.97 -8.67
CA VAL A 181 6.07 19.59 -8.97
C VAL A 181 7.18 18.56 -8.90
N TYR A 182 7.20 17.71 -7.88
CA TYR A 182 8.19 16.65 -7.74
C TYR A 182 8.12 15.65 -8.91
N SER A 183 6.92 15.25 -9.32
CA SER A 183 6.71 14.30 -10.43
C SER A 183 7.09 14.88 -11.79
N ALA A 184 7.13 16.22 -11.93
CA ALA A 184 7.56 16.90 -13.13
C ALA A 184 9.09 17.07 -13.23
N LEU A 185 9.84 16.80 -12.15
CA LEU A 185 11.31 16.84 -12.17
C LEU A 185 11.89 15.61 -12.86
N SER A 186 13.07 15.75 -13.47
CA SER A 186 13.80 14.61 -14.01
C SER A 186 14.26 13.69 -12.87
N ILE A 187 14.61 12.44 -13.20
CA ILE A 187 15.07 11.46 -12.21
C ILE A 187 16.33 12.00 -11.51
N GLU A 188 17.27 12.59 -12.25
CA GLU A 188 18.51 13.15 -11.71
C GLU A 188 18.24 14.33 -10.77
N ASP A 189 17.31 15.21 -11.13
CA ASP A 189 16.95 16.37 -10.30
C ASP A 189 16.13 15.95 -9.07
N SER A 190 15.33 14.89 -9.18
CA SER A 190 14.53 14.34 -8.08
C SER A 190 15.37 13.66 -7.01
N MET A 191 16.62 13.28 -7.30
CA MET A 191 17.54 12.68 -6.33
C MET A 191 18.31 13.73 -5.51
N ASP A 192 18.39 14.96 -6.01
CA ASP A 192 19.10 16.07 -5.37
C ASP A 192 18.13 16.88 -4.49
N TYR A 193 18.34 16.81 -3.17
CA TYR A 193 17.53 17.54 -2.20
C TYR A 193 17.49 19.05 -2.45
N ASP A 194 18.62 19.67 -2.80
CA ASP A 194 18.69 21.13 -2.96
C ASP A 194 17.90 21.58 -4.20
N LYS A 195 17.94 20.78 -5.27
CA LYS A 195 17.13 21.02 -6.46
C LYS A 195 15.64 20.80 -6.20
N VAL A 196 15.27 19.73 -5.50
CA VAL A 196 13.88 19.45 -5.11
C VAL A 196 13.34 20.58 -4.23
N LYS A 197 14.08 20.97 -3.18
CA LYS A 197 13.74 22.10 -2.30
C LYS A 197 13.56 23.37 -3.13
N LYS A 198 14.50 23.69 -4.02
CA LYS A 198 14.42 24.88 -4.86
C LYS A 198 13.23 24.85 -5.82
N ALA A 199 12.96 23.74 -6.49
CA ALA A 199 11.85 23.62 -7.42
C ALA A 199 10.50 23.75 -6.71
N ILE A 200 10.36 23.11 -5.54
CA ILE A 200 9.15 23.21 -4.73
C ILE A 200 9.00 24.63 -4.16
N LEU A 201 10.05 25.19 -3.57
CA LEU A 201 10.03 26.58 -3.10
C LEU A 201 9.68 27.51 -4.24
N GLN A 202 10.28 27.37 -5.43
CA GLN A 202 9.91 28.16 -6.60
C GLN A 202 8.45 27.96 -7.00
N ALA A 203 7.91 26.74 -7.01
CA ALA A 203 6.51 26.51 -7.35
C ALA A 203 5.53 27.15 -6.35
N TYR A 204 5.94 27.33 -5.09
CA TYR A 204 5.15 28.01 -4.05
C TYR A 204 5.48 29.52 -3.92
N GLU A 205 6.71 29.94 -4.21
CA GLU A 205 7.19 31.32 -4.30
C GLU A 205 6.66 32.00 -5.56
N LEU A 206 6.43 31.26 -6.65
CA LEU A 206 5.82 31.72 -7.90
C LEU A 206 4.38 32.20 -7.72
N VAL A 207 3.88 32.26 -6.50
CA VAL A 207 2.53 32.71 -6.23
C VAL A 207 2.52 33.69 -5.03
N PRO A 208 3.15 34.89 -5.15
CA PRO A 208 2.71 36.04 -4.35
C PRO A 208 1.19 36.19 -4.43
N GLU A 209 0.65 35.85 -5.61
CA GLU A 209 -0.76 35.74 -5.91
C GLU A 209 -1.50 34.67 -5.06
N ALA A 210 -0.90 33.54 -4.67
CA ALA A 210 -1.55 32.56 -3.80
C ALA A 210 -1.58 33.06 -2.36
N TYR A 211 -0.51 33.70 -1.88
CA TYR A 211 -0.53 34.33 -0.55
C TYR A 211 -1.59 35.42 -0.49
N ARG A 212 -1.71 36.25 -1.54
CA ARG A 212 -2.80 37.22 -1.70
C ARG A 212 -4.16 36.57 -1.69
N GLN A 213 -4.37 35.53 -2.50
CA GLN A 213 -5.65 34.84 -2.57
C GLN A 213 -6.02 34.19 -1.24
N LYS A 214 -5.05 33.55 -0.54
CA LYS A 214 -5.26 33.02 0.82
C LYS A 214 -5.67 34.13 1.77
N PHE A 215 -4.96 35.26 1.81
CA PHE A 215 -5.34 36.41 2.64
C PHE A 215 -6.77 36.91 2.36
N ARG A 216 -7.16 37.05 1.09
CA ARG A 216 -8.49 37.55 0.69
C ARG A 216 -9.62 36.53 0.90
N LYS A 217 -9.34 35.24 0.70
CA LYS A 217 -10.31 34.14 0.83
C LYS A 217 -10.39 33.57 2.25
N TYR A 218 -9.44 33.86 3.14
CA TYR A 218 -9.46 33.37 4.52
C TYR A 218 -10.74 33.84 5.24
N ARG A 219 -11.43 32.87 5.85
CA ARG A 219 -12.67 33.07 6.63
C ARG A 219 -12.49 32.42 7.99
N LYS A 220 -13.14 32.99 9.00
CA LYS A 220 -13.12 32.45 10.35
C LYS A 220 -13.79 31.07 10.35
N ALA A 221 -13.13 30.09 10.95
CA ALA A 221 -13.76 28.80 11.23
C ALA A 221 -14.63 28.87 12.49
N ASP A 222 -15.67 28.04 12.57
CA ASP A 222 -16.60 28.04 13.70
C ASP A 222 -15.91 27.70 15.02
N THR A 223 -14.90 26.83 14.98
CA THR A 223 -14.08 26.41 16.11
C THR A 223 -12.99 27.40 16.51
N GLN A 224 -12.74 28.45 15.71
CA GLN A 224 -11.63 29.39 15.90
C GLN A 224 -12.06 30.61 16.71
N THR A 225 -11.19 31.10 17.60
CA THR A 225 -11.43 32.38 18.29
C THR A 225 -11.18 33.58 17.38
N TYR A 226 -11.75 34.75 17.67
CA TYR A 226 -11.52 35.95 16.87
C TYR A 226 -10.06 36.43 16.94
N VAL A 227 -9.38 36.20 18.06
CA VAL A 227 -7.95 36.53 18.24
C VAL A 227 -7.09 35.66 17.33
N GLU A 228 -7.35 34.34 17.29
CA GLU A 228 -6.66 33.42 16.38
C GLU A 228 -6.94 33.75 14.92
N PHE A 229 -8.18 34.12 14.59
CA PHE A 229 -8.55 34.52 13.23
C PHE A 229 -7.77 35.77 12.78
N ALA A 230 -7.71 36.80 13.63
CA ALA A 230 -6.95 38.02 13.35
C ALA A 230 -5.46 37.72 13.17
N TYR A 231 -4.87 36.93 14.07
CA TYR A 231 -3.47 36.52 14.00
C TYR A 231 -3.13 35.78 12.70
N GLN A 232 -3.96 34.81 12.29
CA GLN A 232 -3.71 34.08 11.03
C GLN A 232 -3.89 34.99 9.81
N LYS A 233 -4.84 35.93 9.86
CA LYS A 233 -5.08 36.88 8.77
C LYS A 233 -3.92 37.86 8.60
N GLU A 234 -3.38 38.40 9.69
CA GLU A 234 -2.16 39.21 9.71
C GLU A 234 -0.98 38.42 9.14
N ARG A 235 -0.79 37.18 9.60
CA ARG A 235 0.28 36.31 9.11
C ARG A 235 0.20 36.04 7.60
N HIS A 236 -0.99 35.86 7.04
CA HIS A 236 -1.15 35.73 5.59
C HIS A 236 -0.78 37.01 4.85
N PHE A 237 -1.12 38.17 5.41
CA PHE A 237 -0.77 39.46 4.85
C PHE A 237 0.74 39.71 4.86
N ASP A 238 1.41 39.51 6.00
CA ASP A 238 2.85 39.71 6.14
C ASP A 238 3.65 38.84 5.16
N ARG A 239 3.19 37.60 4.95
CA ARG A 239 3.80 36.69 3.96
C ARG A 239 3.64 37.18 2.54
N TRP A 240 2.47 37.71 2.21
CA TRP A 240 2.26 38.29 0.89
C TRP A 240 3.21 39.49 0.69
N CYS A 241 3.32 40.38 1.67
CA CYS A 241 4.27 41.50 1.66
C CYS A 241 5.73 41.03 1.53
N ALA A 242 6.12 40.00 2.30
CA ALA A 242 7.47 39.42 2.25
C ALA A 242 7.77 38.80 0.87
N SER A 243 6.82 38.09 0.26
CA SER A 243 6.97 37.50 -1.08
C SER A 243 7.18 38.55 -2.18
N LYS A 244 6.64 39.75 -2.00
CA LYS A 244 6.82 40.91 -2.87
C LYS A 244 7.96 41.84 -2.44
N LYS A 245 8.73 41.44 -1.41
CA LYS A 245 9.86 42.20 -0.85
C LYS A 245 9.49 43.65 -0.51
N VAL A 246 8.27 43.85 -0.02
CA VAL A 246 7.75 45.16 0.40
C VAL A 246 8.50 45.61 1.66
N SER A 247 9.27 46.68 1.55
CA SER A 247 10.08 47.23 2.66
C SER A 247 9.64 48.63 3.09
N THR A 248 8.90 49.34 2.23
CA THR A 248 8.48 50.73 2.46
C THR A 248 6.97 50.88 2.28
N PHE A 249 6.41 51.92 2.91
CA PHE A 249 5.00 52.25 2.73
C PHE A 249 4.62 52.48 1.26
N ASP A 250 5.51 53.09 0.46
CA ASP A 250 5.23 53.30 -0.96
C ASP A 250 5.16 51.97 -1.73
N THR A 251 6.08 51.03 -1.46
CA THR A 251 6.00 49.68 -2.08
C THR A 251 4.73 48.93 -1.67
N LEU A 252 4.24 49.11 -0.44
CA LEU A 252 2.97 48.53 0.01
C LEU A 252 1.78 49.17 -0.70
N ARG A 253 1.78 50.50 -0.80
CA ARG A 253 0.76 51.27 -1.50
C ARG A 253 0.69 50.83 -2.97
N GLN A 254 1.83 50.70 -3.65
CA GLN A 254 1.88 50.24 -5.04
C GLN A 254 1.34 48.80 -5.17
N LEU A 255 1.72 47.90 -4.25
CA LEU A 255 1.19 46.53 -4.24
C LEU A 255 -0.35 46.50 -4.15
N MET A 256 -0.93 47.33 -3.27
CA MET A 256 -2.39 47.45 -3.10
C MET A 256 -3.07 48.03 -4.34
N LEU A 257 -2.47 49.06 -4.94
CA LEU A 257 -3.02 49.71 -6.15
C LEU A 257 -2.96 48.78 -7.36
N VAL A 258 -1.85 48.07 -7.55
CA VAL A 258 -1.70 47.05 -8.61
C VAL A 258 -2.71 45.92 -8.41
N GLU A 259 -2.92 45.46 -7.17
CA GLU A 259 -3.96 44.48 -6.87
C GLU A 259 -5.34 44.96 -7.34
N GLU A 260 -5.74 46.16 -6.91
CA GLU A 260 -7.07 46.68 -7.22
C GLU A 260 -7.24 46.91 -8.72
N PHE A 261 -6.21 47.42 -9.39
CA PHE A 261 -6.20 47.55 -10.85
C PHE A 261 -6.41 46.20 -11.54
N LYS A 262 -5.71 45.14 -11.09
CA LYS A 262 -5.87 43.79 -11.64
C LYS A 262 -7.26 43.19 -11.44
N ARG A 263 -8.04 43.64 -10.44
CA ARG A 263 -9.43 43.22 -10.25
C ARG A 263 -10.41 43.89 -11.21
N CYS A 264 -10.04 45.07 -11.72
CA CYS A 264 -10.88 45.89 -12.58
C CYS A 264 -10.65 45.64 -14.08
N VAL A 265 -9.67 44.83 -14.46
CA VAL A 265 -9.36 44.49 -15.85
C VAL A 265 -9.90 43.12 -16.25
N ASN A 266 -10.10 42.91 -17.55
CA ASN A 266 -10.56 41.62 -18.09
C ASN A 266 -9.54 40.51 -17.86
N ASP A 267 -10.01 39.26 -17.77
CA ASP A 267 -9.17 38.09 -17.47
C ASP A 267 -8.01 37.87 -18.46
N ASP A 268 -8.19 38.18 -19.75
CA ASP A 268 -7.13 38.09 -20.76
C ASP A 268 -5.97 39.06 -20.46
N ILE A 269 -6.29 40.30 -20.08
CA ILE A 269 -5.31 41.31 -19.70
C ILE A 269 -4.67 40.93 -18.37
N LYS A 270 -5.47 40.47 -17.42
CA LYS A 270 -5.01 40.05 -16.10
C LYS A 270 -3.96 38.95 -16.19
N THR A 271 -4.19 37.93 -17.03
CA THR A 271 -3.24 36.82 -17.26
C THR A 271 -1.91 37.36 -17.78
N HIS A 272 -1.95 38.25 -18.78
CA HIS A 272 -0.74 38.90 -19.31
C HIS A 272 0.00 39.76 -18.27
N LEU A 273 -0.74 40.44 -17.38
CA LEU A 273 -0.16 41.24 -16.29
C LEU A 273 0.41 40.39 -15.15
N GLU A 274 -0.03 39.13 -15.01
CA GLU A 274 0.54 38.17 -14.06
C GLU A 274 1.85 37.58 -14.57
N GLU A 275 1.98 37.37 -15.88
CA GLU A 275 3.19 36.86 -16.52
C GLU A 275 4.35 37.87 -16.51
N ASN A 276 4.07 39.16 -16.70
CA ASN A 276 5.11 40.20 -16.86
C ASN A 276 5.71 40.76 -15.56
N LYS A 277 5.27 40.29 -14.39
CA LYS A 277 5.83 40.63 -13.05
C LYS A 277 6.09 42.14 -12.79
N ALA A 278 5.27 43.04 -13.32
CA ALA A 278 5.39 44.47 -13.02
C ALA A 278 4.93 44.80 -11.59
N ASP A 279 5.71 45.64 -10.89
CA ASP A 279 5.50 45.98 -9.47
C ASP A 279 4.98 47.41 -9.25
N ASN A 280 4.94 48.23 -10.30
CA ASN A 280 4.48 49.62 -10.25
C ASN A 280 3.16 49.81 -11.02
N LEU A 281 2.22 50.59 -10.46
CA LEU A 281 0.92 50.83 -11.09
C LEU A 281 1.04 51.40 -12.50
N LYS A 282 1.96 52.34 -12.72
CA LYS A 282 2.16 52.96 -14.04
C LYS A 282 2.65 51.95 -15.07
N GLU A 283 3.55 51.05 -14.68
CA GLU A 283 4.06 50.01 -15.57
C GLU A 283 2.98 48.98 -15.89
N VAL A 284 2.19 48.58 -14.90
CA VAL A 284 1.05 47.67 -15.07
C VAL A 284 0.00 48.29 -16.02
N ALA A 285 -0.30 49.58 -15.87
CA ALA A 285 -1.19 50.29 -16.79
C ALA A 285 -0.64 50.34 -18.22
N ASN A 286 0.65 50.67 -18.39
CA ASN A 286 1.29 50.69 -19.71
C ASN A 286 1.28 49.32 -20.39
N LEU A 287 1.53 48.24 -19.64
CA LEU A 287 1.45 46.87 -20.15
C LEU A 287 0.02 46.49 -20.56
N ALA A 288 -0.97 46.91 -19.77
CA ALA A 288 -2.38 46.69 -20.11
C ALA A 288 -2.76 47.41 -21.41
N ASP A 289 -2.28 48.65 -21.60
CA ASP A 289 -2.49 49.40 -22.84
C ASP A 289 -1.77 48.77 -24.03
N GLN A 290 -0.53 48.31 -23.87
CA GLN A 290 0.21 47.59 -24.91
C GLN A 290 -0.49 46.28 -25.31
N TYR A 291 -0.97 45.51 -24.34
CA TYR A 291 -1.74 44.30 -24.61
C TYR A 291 -3.06 44.62 -25.31
N ALA A 292 -3.77 45.64 -24.84
CA ALA A 292 -5.00 46.11 -25.46
C ALA A 292 -4.75 46.54 -26.91
N LEU A 293 -3.65 47.25 -27.20
CA LEU A 293 -3.30 47.65 -28.56
C LEU A 293 -2.97 46.42 -29.43
N THR A 294 -2.15 45.50 -28.97
CA THR A 294 -1.70 44.34 -29.77
C THR A 294 -2.80 43.28 -29.97
N HIS A 295 -3.69 43.09 -29.00
CA HIS A 295 -4.70 42.02 -29.00
C HIS A 295 -6.11 42.50 -29.34
N LYS A 296 -6.42 43.82 -29.30
CA LYS A 296 -7.71 44.34 -29.80
C LYS A 296 -7.77 44.47 -31.33
N PHE A 297 -6.68 44.27 -32.07
CA PHE A 297 -6.74 44.13 -33.54
C PHE A 297 -7.33 42.78 -34.01
N GLY A 298 -7.68 41.85 -33.11
CA GLY A 298 -8.29 40.55 -33.43
C GLY A 298 -9.83 40.48 -33.36
N LYS A 299 -10.53 41.57 -33.02
CA LYS A 299 -12.01 41.62 -33.03
C LYS A 299 -12.55 42.80 -33.86
N VAL A 300 -12.08 42.92 -35.09
CA VAL A 300 -12.81 43.64 -36.13
C VAL A 300 -13.25 42.62 -37.16
N GLY A 301 -14.53 42.25 -37.13
CA GLY A 301 -15.15 41.49 -38.21
C GLY A 301 -16.11 40.40 -37.78
N GLN A 302 -17.16 40.73 -37.01
CA GLN A 302 -18.49 40.14 -37.22
C GLN A 302 -19.57 41.15 -36.79
N THR A 303 -19.72 42.23 -37.56
CA THR A 303 -21.07 42.76 -37.76
C THR A 303 -21.82 41.73 -38.59
N GLN A 304 -22.74 41.00 -37.95
CA GLN A 304 -23.66 40.12 -38.67
C GLN A 304 -24.59 40.99 -39.53
N ASN A 305 -24.15 41.20 -40.76
CA ASN A 305 -24.96 41.77 -41.82
C ASN A 305 -25.91 40.66 -42.31
N LYS A 306 -27.07 40.49 -41.66
CA LYS A 306 -28.20 39.74 -42.24
C LYS A 306 -28.93 40.66 -43.21
N GLY A 307 -28.43 40.72 -44.43
CA GLY A 307 -29.20 41.21 -45.56
C GLY A 307 -30.27 40.19 -45.93
N GLN A 308 -31.53 40.46 -45.58
CA GLN A 308 -32.67 39.93 -46.34
C GLN A 308 -33.12 41.00 -47.32
N PHE A 309 -32.95 40.67 -48.61
CA PHE A 309 -33.55 41.37 -49.73
C PHE A 309 -35.08 41.33 -49.60
N SER A 310 -35.71 42.50 -49.60
CA SER A 310 -36.94 42.71 -50.38
C SER A 310 -37.19 44.21 -50.60
N ARG A 311 -37.20 44.60 -51.87
CA ARG A 311 -37.75 45.85 -52.41
C ARG A 311 -38.59 45.43 -53.64
N PRO A 312 -39.54 46.24 -54.16
CA PRO A 312 -39.88 47.62 -53.76
C PRO A 312 -41.39 47.91 -53.72
N ASN A 313 -41.80 49.07 -53.17
CA ASN A 313 -42.69 49.93 -53.94
C ASN A 313 -42.55 51.41 -53.59
N LYS A 314 -42.64 52.22 -54.64
CA LYS A 314 -42.44 53.67 -54.71
C LYS A 314 -43.81 54.32 -54.72
N LYS A 315 -44.04 55.35 -53.89
CA LYS A 315 -45.03 56.39 -54.21
C LYS A 315 -44.62 57.73 -53.59
N TYR A 316 -44.66 58.74 -54.46
CA TYR A 316 -44.42 60.15 -54.23
C TYR A 316 -45.53 60.79 -53.38
N GLY A 317 -45.21 61.89 -52.70
CA GLY A 317 -46.19 62.81 -52.13
C GLY A 317 -45.56 63.90 -51.26
N ASN A 318 -45.49 65.12 -51.81
CA ASN A 318 -45.14 66.39 -51.15
C ASN A 318 -45.83 66.63 -49.81
N SER A 319 -45.19 67.37 -48.89
CA SER A 319 -45.54 68.79 -48.60
C SER A 319 -45.02 69.28 -47.24
N SER A 320 -44.23 70.37 -47.29
CA SER A 320 -44.29 71.60 -46.46
C SER A 320 -44.45 71.56 -44.93
N GLY A 321 -43.66 72.41 -44.25
CA GLY A 321 -43.90 72.92 -42.89
C GLY A 321 -42.60 72.97 -42.08
N THR A 322 -41.72 73.97 -42.24
CA THR A 322 -41.77 75.32 -41.65
C THR A 322 -41.46 75.33 -40.14
N THR A 323 -40.49 76.18 -39.78
CA THR A 323 -40.24 76.82 -38.46
C THR A 323 -39.80 75.95 -37.29
N SER A 324 -38.94 76.38 -36.36
CA SER A 324 -37.95 77.45 -36.22
C SER A 324 -37.57 77.43 -34.73
N ASN A 325 -36.31 77.74 -34.42
CA ASN A 325 -35.88 78.38 -33.16
C ASN A 325 -36.15 77.64 -31.82
N SER A 326 -35.43 77.86 -30.72
CA SER A 326 -34.15 78.48 -30.35
C SER A 326 -34.15 78.54 -28.83
N GLY A 327 -32.97 78.52 -28.21
CA GLY A 327 -32.74 79.12 -26.88
C GLY A 327 -32.85 78.13 -25.72
N SER A 328 -31.78 77.86 -24.96
CA SER A 328 -31.16 78.75 -23.96
C SER A 328 -32.16 79.07 -22.83
N GLN A 329 -31.86 79.00 -21.54
CA GLN A 329 -30.60 79.19 -20.83
C GLN A 329 -30.85 78.91 -19.32
N SER A 330 -29.80 78.44 -18.65
CA SER A 330 -29.28 78.82 -17.31
C SER A 330 -30.15 79.07 -16.05
N GLY A 331 -29.58 78.63 -14.91
CA GLY A 331 -29.58 79.32 -13.60
C GLY A 331 -30.58 78.76 -12.58
N SER A 332 -30.32 78.65 -11.28
CA SER A 332 -29.19 79.00 -10.41
C SER A 332 -29.56 78.63 -8.95
N ILE A 333 -28.59 78.09 -8.20
CA ILE A 333 -28.19 78.49 -6.81
C ILE A 333 -29.25 78.46 -5.67
N SER A 334 -29.08 77.48 -4.75
CA SER A 334 -29.03 77.51 -3.25
C SER A 334 -30.19 78.19 -2.45
N PRO A 335 -30.29 78.14 -1.08
CA PRO A 335 -29.38 77.61 -0.05
C PRO A 335 -30.02 76.89 1.20
N THR A 336 -29.13 76.33 2.04
CA THR A 336 -29.14 76.22 3.53
C THR A 336 -30.42 75.89 4.32
N ASN A 337 -30.35 74.91 5.25
CA ASN A 337 -30.51 75.19 6.68
C ASN A 337 -29.96 74.08 7.62
N SER A 338 -29.36 74.56 8.70
CA SER A 338 -28.82 73.87 9.88
C SER A 338 -29.89 73.45 10.90
N GLY A 339 -29.59 72.46 11.74
CA GLY A 339 -30.38 72.19 12.95
C GLY A 339 -29.79 71.11 13.87
N LYS A 340 -29.00 71.52 14.86
CA LYS A 340 -28.61 70.73 16.06
C LYS A 340 -29.86 70.38 16.90
N LYS A 341 -29.86 69.21 17.55
CA LYS A 341 -30.36 68.99 18.93
C LYS A 341 -30.02 67.58 19.45
N GLN A 342 -29.12 67.53 20.43
CA GLN A 342 -29.18 66.65 21.62
C GLN A 342 -29.82 67.48 22.76
N PRO A 343 -30.08 66.97 23.99
CA PRO A 343 -29.82 65.65 24.58
C PRO A 343 -31.06 65.03 25.29
N ASP A 344 -30.95 63.85 25.91
CA ASP A 344 -31.07 63.69 27.39
C ASP A 344 -31.26 62.23 27.87
N SER A 345 -30.60 61.96 29.00
CA SER A 345 -30.95 61.08 30.14
C SER A 345 -31.12 59.55 30.02
N SER A 346 -30.14 58.87 30.63
CA SER A 346 -30.27 57.93 31.77
C SER A 346 -31.35 56.83 31.75
N ARG A 347 -30.90 55.56 31.84
CA ARG A 347 -31.35 54.69 32.95
C ARG A 347 -30.41 53.52 33.24
N GLN A 348 -30.29 53.33 34.54
CA GLN A 348 -29.56 52.39 35.38
C GLN A 348 -30.05 50.93 35.34
N LYS A 349 -29.13 50.06 35.80
CA LYS A 349 -29.29 48.89 36.71
C LYS A 349 -29.42 47.47 36.15
N ASN A 350 -28.44 46.67 36.61
CA ASN A 350 -28.51 45.34 37.26
C ASN A 350 -29.27 44.22 36.54
N ASP A 351 -28.60 43.13 36.20
CA ASP A 351 -28.18 42.04 37.10
C ASP A 351 -26.91 41.35 36.58
#